data_AF-A0A9P6B9C0-F1
#
_entry.id   AF-A0A9P6B9C0-F1
#
_cell.length_a   1.000
_cell.length_b   1.000
_cell.length_c   1.000
_cell.angle_alpha   90.00
_cell.angle_beta   90.00
_cell.angle_gamma   90.00
#
_symmetry.space_group_name_H-M   'P 1'
#
loop_
_entity.id
_entity.type
_entity.pdbx_description
1 polymer ?
#
loop_
_entity_poly.entity_id
_entity_poly.type
_entity_poly.pdbx_seq_one_letter_code
_entity_poly.pdbx_strand_id
1 'polypeptide(L)'
;MNASLESPSKTPDKHDRLALCQALLIELGVTTTEASIPRSHKAAKALLQSTVHINIVDYLAVRKQGLDALRKIMHPSRKSLRATLHKKRAKLSKVKACGLHALLVSC
;
A
#
# COMPACT_ATOMS: atom_id res chain seq x y z
N MET A 1 3.76 26.94 -11.62
CA MET A 1 2.51 26.17 -11.51
C MET A 1 2.52 25.51 -10.14
N ASN A 2 1.91 26.17 -9.16
CA ASN A 2 1.94 25.75 -7.75
C ASN A 2 0.64 24.97 -7.49
N ALA A 3 0.71 23.64 -7.40
CA ALA A 3 -0.45 22.81 -7.07
C ALA A 3 -0.66 22.81 -5.55
N SER A 4 -1.74 23.48 -5.14
CA SER A 4 -2.19 23.66 -3.77
C SER A 4 -2.34 22.35 -3.00
N LEU A 5 -1.75 22.31 -1.82
CA LEU A 5 -2.02 21.34 -0.76
C LEU A 5 -3.30 21.74 0.00
N GLU A 6 -4.41 21.96 -0.71
CA GLU A 6 -5.68 22.29 -0.09
C GLU A 6 -6.38 20.98 0.34
N SER A 7 -6.63 20.89 1.65
CA SER A 7 -7.38 19.89 2.42
C SER A 7 -8.20 18.86 1.61
N PRO A 8 -8.02 17.54 1.83
CA PRO A 8 -8.73 16.52 1.06
C PRO A 8 -10.24 16.55 1.37
N SER A 9 -11.03 16.66 0.30
CA SER A 9 -12.44 16.28 0.25
C SER A 9 -12.65 14.95 1.00
N LYS A 10 -13.74 14.85 1.78
CA LYS A 10 -14.07 13.75 2.71
C LYS A 10 -14.17 12.35 2.08
N THR A 11 -14.02 12.22 0.76
CA THR A 11 -13.99 10.95 0.05
C THR A 11 -12.89 10.95 -1.01
N PRO A 12 -11.90 10.04 -0.94
CA PRO A 12 -10.82 10.00 -1.93
C PRO A 12 -11.39 9.64 -3.31
N ASP A 13 -11.14 10.51 -4.28
CA ASP A 13 -11.56 10.36 -5.67
C ASP A 13 -10.89 9.15 -6.33
N LYS A 14 -11.43 8.69 -7.46
CA LYS A 14 -10.86 7.53 -8.19
C LYS A 14 -9.40 7.78 -8.60
N HIS A 15 -9.07 9.02 -8.94
CA HIS A 15 -7.72 9.44 -9.28
C HIS A 15 -6.77 9.40 -8.07
N ASP A 16 -7.22 9.87 -6.90
CA ASP A 16 -6.42 9.80 -5.66
C ASP A 16 -6.09 8.36 -5.27
N ARG A 17 -7.06 7.46 -5.43
CA ARG A 17 -6.86 6.03 -5.15
C ARG A 17 -5.88 5.39 -6.10
N LEU A 18 -5.94 5.74 -7.39
CA LEU A 18 -4.99 5.26 -8.39
C LEU A 18 -3.57 5.79 -8.08
N ALA A 19 -3.43 7.09 -7.88
CA ALA A 19 -2.16 7.73 -7.57
C ALA A 19 -1.53 7.13 -6.30
N LEU A 20 -2.34 6.89 -5.26
CA LEU A 20 -1.87 6.22 -4.05
C LEU A 20 -1.38 4.79 -4.32
N CYS A 21 -2.13 3.98 -5.08
CA CYS A 21 -1.68 2.63 -5.43
C CYS A 21 -0.39 2.64 -6.25
N GLN A 22 -0.25 3.57 -7.20
CA GLN A 22 0.96 3.73 -8.01
C GLN A 22 2.14 4.18 -7.14
N ALA A 23 1.93 5.15 -6.25
CA ALA A 23 2.95 5.59 -5.28
C ALA A 23 3.40 4.44 -4.38
N LEU A 24 2.48 3.59 -3.90
CA LEU A 24 2.83 2.41 -3.11
C LEU A 24 3.62 1.38 -3.90
N LEU A 25 3.29 1.15 -5.18
CA LEU A 25 4.06 0.24 -6.04
C LEU A 25 5.51 0.71 -6.25
N ILE A 26 5.72 2.03 -6.34
CA ILE A 26 7.05 2.63 -6.43
C ILE A 26 7.76 2.60 -5.07
N GLU A 27 7.08 3.02 -3.99
CA GLU A 27 7.61 3.05 -2.61
C GLU A 27 8.06 1.66 -2.14
N LEU A 28 7.40 0.60 -2.62
CA LEU A 28 7.73 -0.80 -2.32
C LEU A 28 8.67 -1.43 -3.34
N GLY A 29 9.04 -0.72 -4.41
CA GLY A 29 9.95 -1.18 -5.44
C GLY A 29 9.39 -2.33 -6.30
N VAL A 30 8.07 -2.42 -6.44
CA VAL A 30 7.39 -3.40 -7.29
C VAL A 30 7.43 -2.98 -8.76
N THR A 31 7.29 -1.68 -9.02
CA THR A 31 7.39 -1.11 -10.38
C THR A 31 8.36 0.06 -10.37
N THR A 32 9.40 0.00 -11.21
CA THR A 32 10.40 1.07 -11.35
C THR A 32 10.34 1.78 -12.70
N THR A 33 9.69 1.18 -13.69
CA THR A 33 9.55 1.69 -15.06
C THR A 33 8.13 2.18 -15.33
N GLU A 34 7.97 3.35 -15.94
CA GLU A 34 6.65 3.93 -16.25
C GLU A 34 5.75 2.99 -17.08
N ALA A 35 6.33 2.20 -17.98
CA ALA A 35 5.61 1.21 -18.78
C ALA A 35 4.93 0.11 -17.94
N SER A 36 5.44 -0.14 -16.74
CA SER A 36 4.93 -1.17 -15.81
C SER A 36 3.95 -0.60 -14.79
N ILE A 37 3.75 0.73 -14.76
CA ILE A 37 2.83 1.37 -13.83
C ILE A 37 1.39 1.18 -14.34
N PRO A 38 0.53 0.48 -13.60
CA PRO A 38 -0.84 0.24 -14.01
C PRO A 38 -1.64 1.55 -14.12
N ARG A 39 -2.34 1.72 -15.24
CA ARG A 39 -3.15 2.91 -15.56
C ARG A 39 -4.57 2.89 -14.97
N SER A 40 -4.94 1.83 -14.26
CA SER A 40 -6.25 1.71 -13.62
C SER A 40 -6.12 1.28 -12.17
N HIS A 41 -7.01 1.79 -11.31
CA HIS A 41 -6.99 1.48 -9.89
C HIS A 41 -7.14 -0.02 -9.62
N LYS A 42 -7.96 -0.72 -10.44
CA LYS A 42 -8.15 -2.17 -10.32
C LYS A 42 -6.87 -2.93 -10.64
N ALA A 43 -6.16 -2.57 -11.71
CA ALA A 43 -4.88 -3.20 -12.07
C ALA A 43 -3.80 -2.90 -11.01
N ALA A 44 -3.72 -1.65 -10.54
CA ALA A 44 -2.79 -1.23 -9.51
C ALA A 44 -3.00 -1.99 -8.20
N LYS A 45 -4.24 -2.08 -7.75
CA LYS A 45 -4.61 -2.84 -6.56
C LYS A 45 -4.33 -4.34 -6.72
N ALA A 46 -4.66 -4.93 -7.87
CA ALA A 46 -4.42 -6.35 -8.11
C ALA A 46 -2.93 -6.70 -8.08
N LEU A 47 -2.09 -5.86 -8.71
CA LEU A 47 -0.64 -6.01 -8.70
C LEU A 47 -0.07 -5.84 -7.28
N LEU A 48 -0.53 -4.82 -6.56
CA LEU A 48 -0.14 -4.61 -5.16
C LEU A 48 -0.49 -5.84 -4.31
N GLN A 49 -1.70 -6.39 -4.43
CA GLN A 49 -2.14 -7.53 -3.65
C GLN A 49 -1.54 -8.87 -4.09
N SER A 50 -0.97 -8.99 -5.30
CA SER A 50 -0.28 -10.20 -5.77
C SER A 50 1.19 -10.22 -5.39
N THR A 51 1.83 -9.04 -5.36
CA THR A 51 3.27 -8.93 -5.10
C THR A 51 3.58 -8.52 -3.66
N VAL A 52 2.76 -7.65 -3.08
CA VAL A 52 3.00 -7.08 -1.75
C VAL A 52 2.19 -7.82 -0.70
N HIS A 53 2.88 -8.62 0.09
CA HIS A 53 2.31 -9.25 1.28
C HIS A 53 2.98 -8.68 2.52
N ILE A 54 2.46 -7.58 3.05
CA ILE A 54 3.07 -6.88 4.19
C ILE A 54 2.02 -6.62 5.28
N ASN A 55 2.43 -6.73 6.54
CA ASN A 55 1.58 -6.33 7.64
C ASN A 55 1.57 -4.80 7.75
N ILE A 56 0.39 -4.20 7.82
CA ILE A 56 0.26 -2.73 7.91
C ILE A 56 0.91 -2.17 9.18
N VAL A 57 0.91 -2.92 10.29
CA VAL A 57 1.57 -2.48 11.52
C VAL A 57 3.07 -2.36 11.32
N ASP A 58 3.68 -3.38 10.73
CA ASP A 58 5.12 -3.44 10.49
C ASP A 58 5.52 -2.44 9.38
N TYR A 59 4.70 -2.30 8.34
CA TYR A 59 4.86 -1.27 7.31
C TYR A 59 4.96 0.12 7.93
N LEU A 60 4.03 0.50 8.81
CA LEU A 60 4.06 1.81 9.46
C LEU A 60 5.29 2.01 10.36
N ALA A 61 5.82 0.94 10.96
CA ALA A 61 7.00 1.00 11.81
C ALA A 61 8.28 1.26 11.01
N VAL A 62 8.40 0.67 9.81
CA VAL A 62 9.61 0.76 8.98
C VAL A 62 9.49 1.69 7.79
N ARG A 63 8.33 2.31 7.54
CA ARG A 63 8.07 3.16 6.37
C ARG A 63 9.15 4.21 6.13
N LYS A 64 9.66 4.83 7.19
CA LYS A 64 10.70 5.87 7.12
C LYS A 64 12.13 5.34 6.97
N GLN A 65 12.33 4.03 7.06
CA GLN A 65 13.65 3.37 7.02
C GLN A 65 14.05 2.98 5.60
N GLY A 66 13.19 3.21 4.60
CA GLY A 66 13.48 2.99 3.19
C GLY A 66 13.14 1.59 2.66
N LEU A 67 13.48 1.38 1.38
CA LEU A 67 13.12 0.19 0.60
C LEU A 67 13.68 -1.11 1.18
N ASP A 68 14.92 -1.13 1.65
CA ASP A 68 15.54 -2.34 2.18
C ASP A 68 14.85 -2.85 3.45
N ALA A 69 14.42 -1.94 4.33
CA ALA A 69 13.67 -2.30 5.52
C ALA A 69 12.29 -2.85 5.17
N LEU A 70 11.62 -2.25 4.18
CA LEU A 70 10.33 -2.71 3.67
C LEU A 70 10.43 -4.11 3.05
N ARG A 71 11.48 -4.38 2.25
CA ARG A 71 11.72 -5.69 1.65
C ARG A 71 11.94 -6.79 2.69
N LYS A 72 12.62 -6.48 3.80
CA LYS A 72 12.87 -7.43 4.90
C LYS A 72 11.60 -7.87 5.62
N ILE A 73 10.58 -7.01 5.68
CA ILE A 73 9.31 -7.33 6.34
C ILE A 73 8.23 -7.83 5.38
N MET A 74 8.52 -7.87 4.08
CA MET A 74 7.62 -8.49 3.11
C MET A 74 7.57 -10.00 3.31
N HIS A 75 6.35 -10.52 3.38
CA HIS A 75 6.10 -11.95 3.44
C HIS A 75 6.26 -12.58 2.05
N PRO A 76 6.79 -13.81 1.99
CA PRO A 76 6.93 -14.53 0.72
C PRO A 76 5.58 -14.97 0.14
N SER A 77 4.53 -15.04 0.96
CA SER A 77 3.19 -15.45 0.51
C SER A 77 2.07 -14.85 1.35
N ARG A 78 0.86 -14.83 0.77
CA ARG A 78 -0.39 -14.47 1.47
C ARG A 78 -0.62 -15.31 2.72
N LYS A 79 -0.27 -16.61 2.67
CA LYS A 79 -0.43 -17.53 3.81
C LYS A 79 0.47 -17.14 4.98
N SER A 80 1.72 -16.78 4.70
CA SER A 80 2.67 -16.29 5.72
C SER A 80 2.18 -14.98 6.34
N LEU A 81 1.70 -14.03 5.53
CA LEU A 81 1.09 -12.80 6.03
C LEU A 81 -0.12 -13.10 6.94
N ARG A 82 -1.07 -13.95 6.49
CA ARG A 82 -2.25 -14.32 7.28
C ARG A 82 -1.89 -14.91 8.64
N ALA A 83 -0.85 -15.75 8.71
CA ALA A 83 -0.37 -16.30 9.97
C ALA A 83 0.08 -15.22 10.97
N THR A 84 0.70 -14.12 10.49
CA THR A 84 1.12 -13.01 11.37
C THR A 84 -0.02 -12.11 11.81
N LEU A 85 -1.08 -11.98 10.99
CA LEU A 85 -2.25 -11.18 11.33
C LEU A 85 -2.99 -11.69 12.56
N HIS A 86 -2.87 -12.98 12.90
CA HIS A 86 -3.39 -13.52 14.17
C HIS A 86 -2.72 -12.89 15.40
N LYS A 87 -1.43 -12.55 15.31
CA LYS A 87 -0.65 -11.99 16.42
C LYS A 87 -0.65 -10.47 16.44
N LYS A 88 -0.61 -9.84 15.25
CA LYS A 88 -0.49 -8.38 15.11
C LYS A 88 -1.39 -7.90 13.98
N ARG A 89 -2.56 -7.35 14.31
CA ARG A 89 -3.52 -6.82 13.34
C ARG A 89 -3.74 -5.33 13.55
N ALA A 90 -3.66 -4.55 12.48
CA ALA A 90 -4.04 -3.14 12.52
C ALA A 90 -5.56 -2.98 12.68
N LYS A 91 -6.00 -2.01 13.51
CA LYS A 91 -7.42 -1.63 13.61
C LYS A 91 -7.87 -1.02 12.27
N LEU A 92 -9.05 -1.42 11.78
CA LEU A 92 -9.57 -0.95 10.48
C LEU A 92 -9.72 0.57 10.43
N SER A 93 -10.11 1.21 11.54
CA SER A 93 -10.18 2.67 11.66
C SER A 93 -8.83 3.34 11.40
N LYS A 94 -7.75 2.78 11.97
CA LYS A 94 -6.39 3.27 11.75
C LYS A 94 -5.93 3.06 10.31
N VAL A 95 -6.25 1.91 9.71
CA VAL A 95 -5.93 1.64 8.29
C VAL A 95 -6.60 2.67 7.37
N LYS A 96 -7.88 2.96 7.60
CA LYS A 96 -8.64 3.96 6.82
C LYS A 96 -8.09 5.37 7.02
N ALA A 97 -7.77 5.75 8.26
CA ALA A 97 -7.18 7.05 8.56
C ALA A 97 -5.81 7.25 7.89
N CYS A 98 -5.02 6.17 7.74
CA CYS A 98 -3.73 6.21 7.05
C CYS A 98 -3.83 6.04 5.52
N GLY A 99 -5.03 5.89 4.95
CA GLY A 99 -5.22 5.68 3.50
C GLY A 99 -4.79 4.30 2.98
N LEU A 100 -4.33 3.38 3.83
CA LEU A 100 -3.73 2.10 3.42
C LEU A 100 -4.76 1.02 3.04
N HIS A 101 -5.93 1.42 2.55
CA HIS A 101 -7.02 0.52 2.20
C HIS A 101 -6.66 -0.44 1.06
N ALA A 102 -5.71 -0.05 0.19
CA ALA A 102 -5.21 -0.88 -0.91
C ALA A 102 -4.38 -2.08 -0.43
N LEU A 103 -3.69 -1.96 0.71
CA LEU A 103 -2.88 -3.02 1.32
C LEU A 103 -3.71 -4.01 2.13
N LEU A 104 -5.01 -3.78 2.27
CA LEU A 104 -5.89 -4.76 2.91
C LEU A 104 -5.97 -6.02 2.05
N VAL A 105 -5.50 -7.12 2.62
CA VAL A 105 -5.82 -8.45 2.13
C VAL A 105 -7.27 -8.72 2.49
N SER A 106 -8.15 -8.82 1.49
CA SER A 106 -9.47 -9.40 1.69
C SER A 106 -9.29 -10.87 2.08
N CYS A 107 -9.90 -11.27 3.19
CA CYS A 107 -10.01 -12.67 3.57
C CYS A 107 -10.73 -13.46 2.49
#